data_AF-A0A2V9AG42-F1
#
_entry.id   AF-A0A2V9AG42-F1
#
_cell.length_a   1.000
_cell.length_b   1.000
_cell.length_c   1.000
_cell.angle_alpha   90.00
_cell.angle_beta   90.00
_cell.angle_gamma   90.00
#
_symmetry.space_group_name_H-M   'P 1'
#
loop_
_entity.id
_entity.type
_entity.pdbx_description
1 polymer ?
#
loop_
_entity_poly.entity_id
_entity_poly.type
_entity_poly.pdbx_seq_one_letter_code
_entity_poly.pdbx_strand_id
1 'polypeptide(L)'
;MLSSDFLAEFKRATEAKWSKDLIDPTLYGFQFQRGTRWNAGLSDEQVTEYEGILRIRFPHDFRTFLREMNGTDLAMLNVSGACGEPQRESVGVYSYPRDIEVVKERIERIRASREEIAADLSGQGFELPVQASLVPIFDHRYVVCTSDLNSSVVLSIVVNATDAIVYGDSLREYLEKEFLRDSI
;
A
#
# COMPACT_ATOMS: atom_id res chain seq x y z
N MET A 1 -12.10 -10.83 -7.12
CA MET A 1 -10.95 -10.66 -8.01
C MET A 1 -11.00 -9.29 -8.64
N LEU A 2 -9.84 -8.67 -8.73
CA LEU A 2 -9.57 -7.37 -9.34
C LEU A 2 -9.61 -7.52 -10.87
N SER A 3 -10.30 -6.63 -11.58
CA SER A 3 -10.38 -6.65 -13.06
C SER A 3 -9.61 -5.49 -13.66
N SER A 4 -9.12 -5.65 -14.90
CA SER A 4 -8.47 -4.56 -15.65
C SER A 4 -9.42 -3.38 -15.86
N ASP A 5 -10.72 -3.61 -16.11
CA ASP A 5 -11.71 -2.53 -16.24
C ASP A 5 -11.82 -1.69 -14.95
N PHE A 6 -11.85 -2.36 -13.79
CA PHE A 6 -11.86 -1.67 -12.51
C PHE A 6 -10.57 -0.86 -12.33
N LEU A 7 -9.41 -1.42 -12.66
CA LEU A 7 -8.12 -0.75 -12.50
C LEU A 7 -7.94 0.44 -13.43
N ALA A 8 -8.45 0.35 -14.66
CA ALA A 8 -8.46 1.46 -15.61
C ALA A 8 -9.34 2.62 -15.09
N GLU A 9 -10.53 2.32 -14.55
CA GLU A 9 -11.40 3.33 -13.94
C GLU A 9 -10.77 3.93 -12.69
N PHE A 10 -10.27 3.07 -11.80
CA PHE A 10 -9.59 3.44 -10.56
C PHE A 10 -8.45 4.42 -10.84
N LYS A 11 -7.55 4.05 -11.76
CA LYS A 11 -6.43 4.90 -12.20
C LYS A 11 -6.91 6.27 -12.65
N ARG A 12 -7.90 6.30 -13.55
CA ARG A 12 -8.48 7.53 -14.08
C ARG A 12 -9.09 8.40 -12.97
N ALA A 13 -9.84 7.81 -12.05
CA ALA A 13 -10.50 8.52 -10.96
C ALA A 13 -9.48 9.13 -9.99
N THR A 14 -8.47 8.35 -9.57
CA THR A 14 -7.42 8.84 -8.66
C THR A 14 -6.57 9.93 -9.29
N GLU A 15 -6.17 9.79 -10.57
CA GLU A 15 -5.37 10.81 -11.24
C GLU A 15 -6.18 12.08 -11.50
N ALA A 16 -7.49 11.95 -11.80
CA ALA A 16 -8.39 13.09 -11.91
C ALA A 16 -8.53 13.85 -10.59
N LYS A 17 -8.60 13.13 -9.46
CA LYS A 17 -8.60 13.70 -8.11
C LYS A 17 -7.29 14.44 -7.84
N TRP A 18 -6.15 13.78 -7.96
CA TRP A 18 -4.83 14.39 -7.73
C TRP A 18 -4.48 15.53 -8.70
N SER A 19 -5.09 15.58 -9.89
CA SER A 19 -4.89 16.72 -10.81
C SER A 19 -5.48 18.04 -10.29
N LYS A 20 -6.46 17.96 -9.38
CA LYS A 20 -7.23 19.08 -8.83
C LYS A 20 -6.86 19.39 -7.39
N ASP A 21 -6.56 18.37 -6.61
CA ASP A 21 -6.27 18.51 -5.19
C ASP A 21 -5.04 19.40 -4.96
N LEU A 22 -5.17 20.29 -3.98
CA LEU A 22 -4.08 21.10 -3.47
C LEU A 22 -3.68 20.55 -2.11
N ILE A 23 -2.39 20.69 -1.78
CA ILE A 23 -1.91 20.38 -0.44
C ILE A 23 -2.64 21.28 0.55
N ASP A 24 -3.36 20.67 1.49
CA ASP A 24 -3.98 21.38 2.59
C ASP A 24 -2.90 21.70 3.64
N PRO A 25 -2.57 22.99 3.87
CA PRO A 25 -1.54 23.38 4.82
C PRO A 25 -1.92 23.06 6.27
N THR A 26 -3.19 22.80 6.57
CA THR A 26 -3.70 22.57 7.93
C THR A 26 -3.64 21.10 8.34
N LEU A 27 -3.44 20.18 7.40
CA LEU A 27 -3.42 18.74 7.68
C LEU A 27 -2.03 18.26 8.11
N TYR A 28 -2.05 17.37 9.10
CA TYR A 28 -0.92 16.51 9.43
C TYR A 28 -0.98 15.24 8.59
N GLY A 29 0.17 14.78 8.12
CA GLY A 29 0.28 13.55 7.35
C GLY A 29 0.66 13.81 5.90
N PHE A 30 1.03 12.73 5.22
CA PHE A 30 1.46 12.78 3.83
C PHE A 30 0.25 12.94 2.92
N GLN A 31 0.34 13.89 1.98
CA GLN A 31 -0.67 14.19 0.98
C GLN A 31 -0.10 13.99 -0.42
N PHE A 32 -0.92 13.49 -1.36
CA PHE A 32 -0.53 13.41 -2.77
C PHE A 32 -0.38 14.80 -3.36
N GLN A 33 0.66 14.99 -4.16
CA GLN A 33 0.93 16.28 -4.79
C GLN A 33 0.03 16.48 -6.02
N ARG A 34 -0.24 17.74 -6.34
CA ARG A 34 -1.02 18.07 -7.52
C ARG A 34 -0.34 17.51 -8.77
N GLY A 35 -1.08 16.72 -9.55
CA GLY A 35 -0.61 16.13 -10.78
C GLY A 35 0.12 14.80 -10.61
N THR A 36 0.14 14.19 -9.42
CA THR A 36 0.58 12.81 -9.23
C THR A 36 -0.12 11.87 -10.21
N ARG A 37 0.63 10.89 -10.73
CA ARG A 37 0.17 9.83 -11.61
C ARG A 37 0.68 8.48 -11.17
N TRP A 38 0.00 7.44 -11.63
CA TRP A 38 0.50 6.07 -11.51
C TRP A 38 1.55 5.80 -12.57
N ASN A 39 2.68 5.23 -12.15
CA ASN A 39 3.68 4.71 -13.08
C ASN A 39 3.07 3.59 -13.94
N ALA A 40 3.66 3.37 -15.12
CA ALA A 40 3.34 2.20 -15.93
C ALA A 40 3.53 0.92 -15.13
N GLY A 41 2.62 -0.03 -15.28
CA GLY A 41 2.70 -1.32 -14.61
C GLY A 41 3.87 -2.18 -15.10
N LEU A 42 4.10 -3.25 -14.35
CA LEU A 42 5.18 -4.21 -14.53
C LEU A 42 4.82 -5.30 -15.55
N SER A 43 5.82 -5.76 -16.31
CA SER A 43 5.67 -6.99 -17.08
C SER A 43 5.59 -8.22 -16.17
N ASP A 44 5.13 -9.35 -16.70
CA ASP A 44 5.09 -10.61 -15.93
C ASP A 44 6.48 -11.05 -15.46
N GLU A 45 7.52 -10.79 -16.25
CA GLU A 45 8.91 -11.05 -15.89
C GLU A 45 9.34 -10.17 -14.72
N GLN A 46 9.00 -8.88 -14.74
CA GLN A 46 9.34 -7.96 -13.66
C GLN A 46 8.58 -8.29 -12.36
N VAL A 47 7.31 -8.69 -12.45
CA VAL A 47 6.55 -9.17 -11.28
C VAL A 47 7.21 -10.44 -10.72
N THR A 48 7.63 -11.36 -11.58
CA THR A 48 8.29 -12.62 -11.18
C THR A 48 9.67 -12.35 -10.56
N GLU A 49 10.43 -11.39 -11.09
CA GLU A 49 11.69 -10.93 -10.50
C GLU A 49 11.45 -10.33 -9.12
N TYR A 50 10.43 -9.48 -8.97
CA TYR A 50 10.08 -8.88 -7.69
C TYR A 50 9.70 -9.93 -6.64
N GLU A 51 8.86 -10.90 -6.99
CA GLU A 51 8.57 -12.08 -6.15
C GLU A 51 9.85 -12.84 -5.78
N GLY A 52 10.77 -13.03 -6.72
CA GLY A 52 12.04 -13.74 -6.53
C GLY A 52 12.99 -13.02 -5.56
N ILE A 53 13.11 -11.69 -5.68
CA ILE A 53 13.93 -10.86 -4.78
C ILE A 53 13.39 -10.93 -3.36
N LEU A 54 12.07 -10.84 -3.19
CA LEU A 54 11.45 -10.91 -1.87
C LEU A 54 11.32 -12.35 -1.36
N ARG A 55 11.45 -13.36 -2.22
CA ARG A 55 11.14 -14.78 -1.96
C ARG A 55 9.70 -14.97 -1.47
N ILE A 56 8.76 -14.20 -2.03
CA ILE A 56 7.34 -14.20 -1.66
C ILE A 56 6.52 -14.37 -2.94
N ARG A 57 5.48 -15.21 -2.89
CA ARG A 57 4.47 -15.28 -3.95
C ARG A 57 3.36 -14.28 -3.68
N PHE A 58 3.01 -13.49 -4.69
CA PHE A 58 1.96 -12.49 -4.58
C PHE A 58 0.59 -13.08 -4.92
N PRO A 59 -0.48 -12.67 -4.20
CA PRO A 59 -1.84 -12.96 -4.61
C PRO A 59 -2.15 -12.52 -6.03
N HIS A 60 -3.08 -13.20 -6.70
CA HIS A 60 -3.47 -12.91 -8.08
C HIS A 60 -3.92 -11.46 -8.28
N ASP A 61 -4.69 -10.92 -7.33
CA ASP A 61 -5.13 -9.53 -7.37
C ASP A 61 -3.95 -8.56 -7.27
N PHE A 62 -2.95 -8.84 -6.43
CA PHE A 62 -1.78 -7.97 -6.28
C PHE A 62 -0.88 -8.02 -7.51
N ARG A 63 -0.71 -9.19 -8.13
CA ARG A 63 -0.06 -9.28 -9.45
C ARG A 63 -0.80 -8.47 -10.49
N THR A 64 -2.13 -8.55 -10.52
CA THR A 64 -2.97 -7.82 -11.48
C THR A 64 -2.84 -6.31 -11.28
N PHE A 65 -2.87 -5.84 -10.03
CA PHE A 65 -2.58 -4.44 -9.70
C PHE A 65 -1.21 -4.00 -10.22
N LEU A 66 -0.15 -4.75 -9.92
CA LEU A 66 1.23 -4.42 -10.32
C LEU A 66 1.42 -4.37 -11.85
N ARG A 67 0.68 -5.18 -12.61
CA ARG A 67 0.72 -5.17 -14.09
C ARG A 67 0.10 -3.92 -14.70
N GLU A 68 -0.87 -3.32 -14.04
CA GLU A 68 -1.54 -2.11 -14.53
C GLU A 68 -0.86 -0.84 -14.00
N MET A 69 -0.38 -0.86 -12.75
CA MET A 69 0.20 0.28 -12.04
C MET A 69 1.33 -0.14 -11.11
N ASN A 70 2.40 0.64 -11.08
CA ASN A 70 3.58 0.33 -10.27
C ASN A 70 3.99 1.53 -9.40
N GLY A 71 3.16 1.82 -8.40
CA GLY A 71 3.30 2.97 -7.52
C GLY A 71 3.18 4.33 -8.23
N THR A 72 3.55 5.41 -7.56
CA THR A 72 3.35 6.78 -8.06
C THR A 72 4.63 7.47 -8.52
N ASP A 73 4.50 8.45 -9.41
CA ASP A 73 5.62 9.18 -10.02
C ASP A 73 6.20 10.28 -9.11
N LEU A 74 5.35 10.89 -8.29
CA LEU A 74 5.73 11.92 -7.32
C LEU A 74 5.73 11.39 -5.89
N ALA A 75 6.61 11.95 -5.08
CA ALA A 75 6.59 11.80 -3.64
C ALA A 75 5.31 12.44 -3.05
N MET A 76 4.92 12.00 -1.87
CA MET A 76 3.92 12.69 -1.06
C MET A 76 4.57 13.71 -0.16
N LEU A 77 3.81 14.75 0.20
CA LEU A 77 4.28 15.86 1.03
C LEU A 77 3.53 15.90 2.35
N ASN A 78 4.25 16.02 3.45
CA ASN A 78 3.70 16.36 4.76
C ASN A 78 4.13 17.77 5.13
N VAL A 79 3.15 18.66 5.28
CA VAL A 79 3.34 20.09 5.64
C VAL A 79 3.16 20.36 7.14
N SER A 80 3.02 19.29 7.94
CA SER A 80 2.97 19.31 9.40
C SER A 80 1.95 20.32 9.95
N GLY A 81 0.78 20.45 9.32
CA GLY A 81 -0.28 21.34 9.77
C GLY A 81 0.14 22.81 9.94
N ALA A 82 1.14 23.27 9.18
CA ALA A 82 1.70 24.62 9.28
C ALA A 82 2.21 25.00 10.69
N CYS A 83 2.59 24.01 11.51
CA CYS A 83 3.09 24.25 12.87
C CYS A 83 4.53 24.82 12.93
N GLY A 84 5.12 25.14 11.78
CA GLY A 84 6.50 25.63 11.66
C GLY A 84 7.55 24.54 11.50
N GLU A 85 7.17 23.25 11.54
CA GLU A 85 8.08 22.17 11.17
C GLU A 85 8.41 22.16 9.67
N PRO A 86 9.64 21.78 9.27
CA PRO A 86 9.98 21.59 7.87
C PRO A 86 9.09 20.56 7.20
N GLN A 87 8.77 20.82 5.94
CA GLN A 87 8.05 19.86 5.11
C GLN A 87 8.87 18.57 4.95
N ARG A 88 8.17 17.43 4.94
CA ARG A 88 8.79 16.12 4.76
C ARG A 88 8.21 15.45 3.52
N GLU A 89 9.07 14.72 2.81
CA GLU A 89 8.66 13.90 1.70
C GLU A 89 8.67 12.43 2.10
N SER A 90 7.72 11.67 1.55
CA SER A 90 7.71 10.21 1.62
C SER A 90 7.40 9.67 0.24
N VAL A 91 7.85 8.44 0.00
CA VAL A 91 7.35 7.68 -1.14
C VAL A 91 5.83 7.63 -1.05
N GLY A 92 5.15 7.82 -2.19
CA GLY A 92 3.73 7.54 -2.31
C GLY A 92 3.49 6.02 -2.28
N VAL A 93 2.79 5.51 -3.27
CA VAL A 93 2.64 4.06 -3.40
C VAL A 93 3.98 3.46 -3.85
N TYR A 94 4.43 2.39 -3.18
CA TYR A 94 5.75 1.78 -3.44
C TYR A 94 5.83 1.28 -4.88
N SER A 95 6.98 1.52 -5.50
CA SER A 95 7.29 1.16 -6.89
C SER A 95 8.49 0.23 -6.94
N TYR A 96 8.36 -0.88 -7.64
CA TYR A 96 9.50 -1.73 -7.98
C TYR A 96 10.15 -1.26 -9.30
N PRO A 97 11.48 -1.17 -9.44
CA PRO A 97 12.51 -1.52 -8.46
C PRO A 97 12.91 -0.36 -7.53
N ARG A 98 12.39 0.86 -7.75
CA ARG A 98 12.81 2.09 -7.07
C ARG A 98 12.89 1.93 -5.55
N ASP A 99 11.86 1.34 -4.94
CA ASP A 99 11.67 1.33 -3.49
C ASP A 99 12.00 -0.02 -2.85
N ILE A 100 12.72 -0.91 -3.55
CA ILE A 100 12.92 -2.30 -3.10
C ILE A 100 13.60 -2.41 -1.74
N GLU A 101 14.57 -1.55 -1.44
CA GLU A 101 15.26 -1.57 -0.15
C GLU A 101 14.35 -1.08 0.99
N VAL A 102 13.51 -0.08 0.73
CA VAL A 102 12.47 0.39 1.68
C VAL A 102 11.44 -0.71 1.94
N VAL A 103 11.02 -1.41 0.89
CA VAL A 103 10.09 -2.55 1.00
C VAL A 103 10.69 -3.65 1.88
N LYS A 104 11.96 -4.03 1.65
CA LYS A 104 12.66 -5.04 2.46
C LYS A 104 12.76 -4.62 3.92
N GLU A 105 13.18 -3.38 4.19
CA GLU A 105 13.28 -2.86 5.55
C GLU A 105 11.94 -2.94 6.29
N ARG A 106 10.83 -2.56 5.61
CA ARG A 106 9.49 -2.65 6.17
C ARG A 106 9.04 -4.08 6.46
N ILE A 107 9.36 -5.02 5.56
CA ILE A 107 9.06 -6.44 5.77
C ILE A 107 9.81 -6.96 7.01
N GLU A 108 11.09 -6.62 7.18
CA GLU A 108 11.87 -7.05 8.35
C GLU A 108 11.36 -6.42 9.64
N ARG A 109 10.99 -5.13 9.62
CA ARG A 109 10.40 -4.46 10.79
C ARG A 109 9.10 -5.12 11.22
N ILE A 110 8.23 -5.45 10.27
CA ILE A 110 6.98 -6.16 10.56
C ILE A 110 7.25 -7.57 11.09
N ARG A 111 8.27 -8.26 10.55
CA ARG A 111 8.67 -9.58 11.04
C ARG A 111 9.11 -9.53 12.50
N ALA A 112 9.84 -8.49 12.90
CA ALA A 112 10.29 -8.31 14.28
C ALA A 112 9.13 -8.12 15.28
N SER A 113 8.01 -7.53 14.85
CA SER A 113 6.82 -7.30 15.69
C SER A 113 5.67 -8.28 15.41
N ARG A 114 5.96 -9.41 14.76
CA ARG A 114 4.91 -10.32 14.24
C ARG A 114 3.98 -10.86 15.32
N GLU A 115 4.52 -11.25 16.47
CA GLU A 115 3.73 -11.85 17.55
C GLU A 115 2.69 -10.87 18.09
N GLU A 116 3.11 -9.62 18.29
CA GLU A 116 2.23 -8.54 18.75
C GLU A 116 1.14 -8.22 17.72
N ILE A 117 1.51 -8.11 16.44
CA ILE A 117 0.57 -7.89 15.33
C ILE A 117 -0.46 -9.02 15.25
N ALA A 118 -0.01 -10.27 15.38
CA ALA A 118 -0.90 -11.44 15.33
C ALA A 118 -1.86 -11.46 16.53
N ALA A 119 -1.39 -11.09 17.72
CA ALA A 119 -2.23 -11.02 18.92
C ALA A 119 -3.35 -9.96 18.79
N ASP A 120 -3.02 -8.78 18.27
CA ASP A 120 -4.00 -7.70 18.07
C ASP A 120 -5.06 -8.06 17.02
N LEU A 121 -4.63 -8.66 15.90
CA LEU A 121 -5.54 -9.15 14.86
C LEU A 121 -6.44 -10.29 15.36
N SER A 122 -5.90 -11.23 16.14
CA SER A 122 -6.67 -12.34 16.73
C SER A 122 -7.75 -11.82 17.69
N GLY A 123 -7.46 -10.77 18.47
CA GLY A 123 -8.44 -10.07 19.30
C GLY A 123 -9.63 -9.49 18.52
N GLN A 124 -9.45 -9.28 17.21
CA GLN A 124 -10.47 -8.78 16.28
C GLN A 124 -11.08 -9.91 15.42
N GLY A 125 -10.69 -11.17 15.64
CA GLY A 125 -11.20 -12.33 14.92
C GLY A 125 -10.48 -12.64 13.60
N PHE A 126 -9.31 -12.03 13.34
CA PHE A 126 -8.47 -12.34 12.18
C PHE A 126 -7.22 -13.11 12.61
N GLU A 127 -7.13 -14.38 12.20
CA GLU A 127 -5.97 -15.22 12.46
C GLU A 127 -4.91 -15.03 11.36
N LEU A 128 -3.82 -14.33 11.67
CA LEU A 128 -2.70 -14.14 10.74
C LEU A 128 -1.94 -15.47 10.55
N PRO A 129 -1.95 -16.10 9.35
CA PRO A 129 -1.28 -17.39 9.17
C PRO A 129 0.22 -17.30 9.44
N VAL A 130 0.81 -18.25 10.16
CA VAL A 130 2.23 -18.22 10.60
C VAL A 130 3.21 -18.00 9.44
N GLN A 131 2.93 -18.57 8.28
CA GLN A 131 3.72 -18.47 7.05
C GLN A 131 3.43 -17.23 6.20
N ALA A 132 2.45 -16.41 6.58
CA ALA A 132 2.06 -15.23 5.82
C ALA A 132 3.19 -14.19 5.82
N SER A 133 3.54 -13.71 4.63
CA SER A 133 4.41 -12.55 4.47
C SER A 133 3.57 -11.31 4.25
N LEU A 134 4.00 -10.18 4.82
CA LEU A 134 3.26 -8.92 4.78
C LEU A 134 4.01 -7.94 3.88
N VAL A 135 3.52 -7.72 2.67
CA VAL A 135 4.21 -6.90 1.65
C VAL A 135 3.60 -5.50 1.62
N PRO A 136 4.39 -4.44 1.87
CA PRO A 136 3.86 -3.07 1.89
C PRO A 136 3.43 -2.61 0.49
N ILE A 137 2.31 -1.89 0.43
CA ILE A 137 1.78 -1.28 -0.80
C ILE A 137 1.92 0.23 -0.72
N PHE A 138 1.44 0.80 0.38
CA PHE A 138 1.33 2.23 0.57
C PHE A 138 1.34 2.55 2.06
N ASP A 139 2.21 3.47 2.48
CA ASP A 139 2.34 3.89 3.88
C ASP A 139 2.36 2.71 4.87
N HIS A 140 1.35 2.54 5.72
CA HIS A 140 1.24 1.47 6.71
C HIS A 140 0.30 0.34 6.26
N ARG A 141 0.09 0.18 4.94
CA ARG A 141 -0.79 -0.83 4.32
C ARG A 141 0.00 -2.00 3.75
N TYR A 142 -0.40 -3.22 4.10
CA TYR A 142 0.32 -4.44 3.75
C TYR A 142 -0.63 -5.50 3.16
N VAL A 143 -0.30 -6.05 1.99
CA VAL A 143 -0.99 -7.25 1.48
C VAL A 143 -0.54 -8.46 2.28
N VAL A 144 -1.51 -9.30 2.69
CA VAL A 144 -1.23 -10.61 3.27
C VAL A 144 -0.94 -11.61 2.15
N CYS A 145 0.32 -11.97 1.99
CA CYS A 145 0.76 -12.96 1.01
C CYS A 145 0.85 -14.35 1.67
N THR A 146 -0.01 -15.28 1.26
CA THR A 146 -0.05 -16.66 1.76
C THR A 146 0.06 -17.68 0.63
N SER A 147 -0.05 -18.97 0.95
CA SER A 147 -0.19 -20.04 -0.05
C SER A 147 -1.53 -20.00 -0.79
N ASP A 148 -2.57 -19.39 -0.21
CA ASP A 148 -3.81 -19.09 -0.92
C ASP A 148 -3.66 -17.81 -1.73
N LEU A 149 -3.44 -17.96 -3.03
CA LEU A 149 -3.23 -16.85 -3.96
C LEU A 149 -4.53 -16.11 -4.34
N ASN A 150 -5.70 -16.60 -3.90
CA ASN A 150 -6.98 -15.93 -4.13
C ASN A 150 -7.34 -14.95 -3.00
N SER A 151 -6.66 -15.03 -1.86
CA SER A 151 -6.81 -14.07 -0.77
C SER A 151 -5.90 -12.86 -0.98
N SER A 152 -6.47 -11.67 -0.91
CA SER A 152 -5.76 -10.40 -1.11
C SER A 152 -6.06 -9.41 0.02
N VAL A 153 -6.27 -9.92 1.23
CA VAL A 153 -6.53 -9.11 2.44
C VAL A 153 -5.43 -8.06 2.61
N VAL A 154 -5.84 -6.85 2.98
CA VAL A 154 -4.93 -5.74 3.26
C VAL A 154 -5.05 -5.34 4.72
N LEU A 155 -3.91 -5.32 5.41
CA LEU A 155 -3.80 -4.90 6.80
C LEU A 155 -3.33 -3.45 6.87
N SER A 156 -3.78 -2.74 7.89
CA SER A 156 -3.21 -1.47 8.33
C SER A 156 -2.41 -1.73 9.60
N ILE A 157 -1.11 -1.44 9.61
CA ILE A 157 -0.22 -1.81 10.72
C ILE A 157 0.66 -0.64 11.13
N VAL A 158 0.41 -0.07 12.31
CA VAL A 158 1.25 0.95 12.94
C VAL A 158 2.13 0.30 14.00
N VAL A 159 3.33 -0.13 13.58
CA VAL A 159 4.24 -0.95 14.42
C VAL A 159 4.62 -0.31 15.75
N ASN A 160 4.73 1.03 15.82
CA ASN A 160 5.13 1.71 17.07
C ASN A 160 3.99 1.88 18.08
N ALA A 161 2.75 1.66 17.66
CA ALA A 161 1.57 1.75 18.51
C ALA A 161 0.92 0.37 18.75
N THR A 162 1.47 -0.68 18.12
CA THR A 162 0.89 -2.03 18.06
C THR A 162 -0.60 -1.97 17.75
N ASP A 163 -0.93 -1.25 16.66
CA ASP A 163 -2.29 -1.11 16.12
C ASP A 163 -2.31 -1.77 14.74
N ALA A 164 -2.91 -2.96 14.67
CA ALA A 164 -3.04 -3.78 13.48
C ALA A 164 -4.50 -4.15 13.25
N ILE A 165 -5.06 -3.70 12.12
CA ILE A 165 -6.45 -4.00 11.75
C ILE A 165 -6.53 -4.59 10.35
N VAL A 166 -7.59 -5.37 10.11
CA VAL A 166 -8.01 -5.68 8.74
C VAL A 166 -8.58 -4.41 8.12
N TYR A 167 -7.85 -3.84 7.17
CA TYR A 167 -8.23 -2.58 6.55
C TYR A 167 -9.19 -2.78 5.38
N GLY A 168 -9.04 -3.89 4.65
CA GLY A 168 -9.98 -4.37 3.64
C GLY A 168 -9.83 -5.88 3.43
N ASP A 169 -10.95 -6.56 3.19
CA ASP A 169 -11.02 -8.01 3.01
C ASP A 169 -10.51 -8.45 1.63
N SER A 170 -10.26 -7.48 0.74
CA SER A 170 -9.64 -7.68 -0.56
C SER A 170 -8.86 -6.44 -0.99
N LEU A 171 -7.94 -6.63 -1.93
CA LEU A 171 -7.18 -5.53 -2.51
C LEU A 171 -8.11 -4.49 -3.16
N ARG A 172 -9.21 -4.94 -3.78
CA ARG A 172 -10.22 -4.05 -4.36
C ARG A 172 -10.85 -3.13 -3.31
N GLU A 173 -11.35 -3.71 -2.22
CA GLU A 173 -12.00 -2.95 -1.14
C GLU A 173 -11.03 -1.94 -0.53
N TYR A 174 -9.78 -2.36 -0.29
CA TYR A 174 -8.72 -1.45 0.15
C TYR A 174 -8.53 -0.29 -0.82
N LEU A 175 -8.40 -0.54 -2.13
CA LEU A 175 -8.18 0.51 -3.13
C LEU A 175 -9.35 1.51 -3.15
N GLU A 176 -10.59 1.01 -3.12
CA GLU A 176 -11.79 1.85 -3.05
C GLU A 176 -11.81 2.70 -1.77
N LYS A 177 -11.51 2.09 -0.62
CA LYS A 177 -11.53 2.75 0.70
C LYS A 177 -10.42 3.78 0.86
N GLU A 178 -9.20 3.46 0.44
CA GLU A 178 -8.02 4.30 0.65
C GLU A 178 -7.96 5.49 -0.32
N PHE A 179 -8.30 5.28 -1.60
CA PHE A 179 -8.04 6.29 -2.63
C PHE A 179 -9.29 6.93 -3.24
N LEU A 180 -10.43 6.24 -3.24
CA LEU A 180 -11.65 6.72 -3.89
C LEU A 180 -12.68 7.31 -2.93
N ARG A 181 -12.64 6.98 -1.63
CA ARG A 181 -13.47 7.67 -0.65
C ARG A 181 -12.95 9.08 -0.43
N ASP A 182 -13.86 10.04 -0.38
CA ASP A 182 -13.53 11.37 0.12
C ASP A 182 -13.14 11.23 1.59
N SER A 183 -11.94 11.69 1.92
CA SER A 183 -11.49 11.78 3.30
C SER A 183 -12.46 12.72 4.02
N ILE A 184 -13.19 12.18 5.00
CA ILE A 184 -14.13 12.93 5.85
C ILE A 184 -13.38 14.00 6.63
#